data_AF-A0A679J4W1-F1
#
_entry.id   AF-A0A679J4W1-F1
#
_cell.length_a   1.000
_cell.length_b   1.000
_cell.length_c   1.000
_cell.angle_alpha   90.00
_cell.angle_beta   90.00
_cell.angle_gamma   90.00
#
_symmetry.space_group_name_H-M   'P 1'
#
loop_
_entity.id
_entity.type
_entity.pdbx_description
1 polymer ?
#
loop_
_entity_poly.entity_id
_entity_poly.type
_entity_poly.pdbx_seq_one_letter_code
_entity_poly.pdbx_strand_id
1 'polypeptide(L)'
;MTFKTLGWLLVLFFAWLAGFVGTALALVAGAAWAIGLLAVVWGLFLLSVALRRVPLRDIAWALGVGYGFGVVRWLDVPVAPGLASWLLLGADLLCLLFFALIAPALLALIAGRWAPLPESELPVERPASPDQLRRWAPRD
;
A
#
# COMPACT_ATOMS: atom_id res chain seq x y z
N MET A 1 -46.26 14.32 32.86
CA MET A 1 -44.82 14.60 32.79
C MET A 1 -44.62 16.10 32.67
N THR A 2 -43.73 16.70 33.45
CA THR A 2 -43.52 18.16 33.50
C THR A 2 -42.79 18.65 32.24
N PHE A 3 -43.16 19.82 31.73
CA PHE A 3 -42.55 20.45 30.53
C PHE A 3 -41.02 20.49 30.57
N LYS A 4 -40.45 20.62 31.79
CA LYS A 4 -39.01 20.58 32.07
C LYS A 4 -38.36 19.23 31.70
N THR A 5 -39.02 18.11 32.00
CA THR A 5 -38.53 16.76 31.66
C THR A 5 -38.55 16.53 30.15
N LEU A 6 -39.59 17.01 29.48
CA LEU A 6 -39.70 16.95 28.02
C LEU A 6 -38.58 17.78 27.34
N GLY A 7 -38.32 18.98 27.85
CA GLY A 7 -37.22 19.83 27.36
C GLY A 7 -35.86 19.15 27.50
N TRP A 8 -35.58 18.53 28.65
CA TRP A 8 -34.32 17.78 28.83
C TRP A 8 -34.20 16.55 27.94
N LEU A 9 -35.29 15.80 27.72
CA LEU A 9 -35.30 14.68 26.78
C LEU A 9 -35.01 15.15 25.34
N LEU A 10 -35.56 16.31 24.95
CA LEU A 10 -35.30 16.89 23.64
C LEU A 10 -33.83 17.29 23.48
N VAL A 11 -33.24 17.92 24.50
CA VAL A 11 -31.81 18.28 24.52
C VAL A 11 -30.93 17.02 24.43
N LEU A 12 -31.23 15.98 25.21
CA LEU A 12 -30.50 14.72 25.16
C LEU A 12 -30.62 14.03 23.79
N PHE A 13 -31.81 14.07 23.19
CA PHE A 13 -32.03 13.54 21.85
C PHE A 13 -31.18 14.26 20.80
N PHE A 14 -31.15 15.61 20.82
CA PHE A 14 -30.32 16.37 19.89
C PHE A 14 -28.82 16.18 20.15
N ALA A 15 -28.39 16.07 21.41
CA ALA A 15 -26.99 15.78 21.75
C ALA A 15 -26.57 14.40 21.25
N TRP A 16 -27.42 13.38 21.45
CA TRP A 16 -27.20 12.04 20.91
C TRP A 16 -27.13 12.05 19.37
N LEU A 17 -28.06 12.76 18.71
CA LEU A 17 -28.09 12.86 17.25
C LEU A 17 -26.83 13.55 16.71
N ALA A 18 -26.41 14.65 17.32
CA ALA A 18 -25.19 15.36 16.95
C ALA A 18 -23.95 14.48 17.15
N GLY A 19 -23.88 13.75 18.26
CA GLY A 19 -22.81 12.79 18.52
C GLY A 19 -22.78 11.65 17.51
N PHE A 20 -23.95 11.10 17.15
CA PHE A 20 -24.09 10.06 16.14
C PHE A 20 -23.62 10.54 14.76
N VAL A 21 -24.11 11.70 14.30
CA VAL A 21 -23.72 12.29 13.01
C VAL A 21 -22.23 12.63 13.00
N GLY A 22 -21.71 13.25 14.06
CA GLY A 22 -20.28 13.57 14.17
C GLY A 22 -19.40 12.32 14.10
N THR A 23 -19.81 11.24 14.78
CA THR A 23 -19.10 9.95 14.75
C THR A 23 -19.15 9.32 13.36
N ALA A 24 -20.33 9.31 12.72
CA ALA A 24 -20.49 8.77 11.38
C ALA A 24 -19.62 9.52 10.36
N LEU A 25 -19.59 10.86 10.42
CA LEU A 25 -18.74 11.69 9.56
C LEU A 25 -17.26 11.44 9.79
N ALA A 26 -16.82 11.35 11.05
CA ALA A 26 -15.42 11.05 11.38
C ALA A 26 -15.00 9.67 10.84
N LEU A 27 -15.89 8.68 10.92
CA LEU A 27 -15.63 7.33 10.43
C LEU A 27 -15.55 7.29 8.90
N VAL A 28 -16.46 7.98 8.20
CA VAL A 28 -16.43 8.12 6.74
C VAL A 28 -15.19 8.87 6.27
N ALA A 29 -14.84 9.99 6.91
CA ALA A 29 -13.65 10.76 6.59
C ALA A 29 -12.36 9.97 6.84
N GLY A 30 -12.29 9.24 7.96
CA GLY A 30 -11.18 8.35 8.28
C GLY A 30 -11.03 7.21 7.27
N ALA A 31 -12.13 6.56 6.89
CA ALA A 31 -12.13 5.52 5.86
C ALA A 31 -11.73 6.07 4.48
N ALA A 32 -12.26 7.24 4.09
CA ALA A 32 -11.89 7.91 2.85
C ALA A 32 -10.40 8.27 2.82
N TRP A 33 -9.85 8.74 3.95
CA TRP A 33 -8.43 9.03 4.09
C TRP A 33 -7.58 7.78 3.96
N ALA A 34 -7.95 6.69 4.64
CA ALA A 34 -7.26 5.41 4.57
C ALA A 34 -7.22 4.87 3.13
N ILE A 35 -8.38 4.82 2.45
CA ILE A 35 -8.48 4.39 1.06
C ILE A 35 -7.70 5.31 0.12
N GLY A 36 -7.76 6.64 0.34
CA GLY A 36 -7.03 7.61 -0.45
C GLY A 36 -5.51 7.42 -0.33
N LEU A 37 -5.00 7.25 0.88
CA LEU A 37 -3.58 6.98 1.13
C LEU A 37 -3.15 5.65 0.50
N LEU A 38 -3.97 4.61 0.62
CA LEU A 38 -3.73 3.33 -0.01
C LEU A 38 -3.64 3.45 -1.54
N ALA A 39 -4.58 4.18 -2.14
CA ALA A 39 -4.58 4.44 -3.58
C ALA A 39 -3.33 5.19 -4.04
N VAL A 40 -2.84 6.15 -3.24
CA VAL A 40 -1.58 6.87 -3.52
C VAL A 40 -0.39 5.90 -3.44
N VAL A 41 -0.25 5.13 -2.36
CA VAL A 41 0.87 4.21 -2.16
C VAL A 41 0.91 3.15 -3.28
N TRP A 42 -0.22 2.51 -3.57
CA TRP A 42 -0.31 1.50 -4.62
C TRP A 42 -0.18 2.10 -6.01
N GLY A 43 -0.73 3.30 -6.25
CA GLY A 43 -0.57 4.02 -7.51
C GLY A 43 0.89 4.38 -7.78
N LEU A 44 1.62 4.87 -6.77
CA LEU A 44 3.06 5.12 -6.87
C LEU A 44 3.84 3.84 -7.14
N PHE A 45 3.48 2.73 -6.49
CA PHE A 45 4.09 1.43 -6.77
C PHE A 45 3.85 1.00 -8.23
N LEU A 46 2.61 1.01 -8.70
CA LEU A 46 2.26 0.69 -10.10
C LEU A 46 3.03 1.56 -11.09
N LEU A 47 3.06 2.88 -10.85
CA LEU A 47 3.76 3.84 -11.70
C LEU A 47 5.26 3.56 -11.71
N SER A 48 5.85 3.28 -10.55
CA SER A 48 7.27 2.98 -10.45
C SER A 48 7.66 1.70 -11.21
N VAL A 49 6.80 0.67 -11.19
CA VAL A 49 7.02 -0.57 -11.94
C VAL A 49 6.87 -0.31 -13.43
N ALA A 50 5.80 0.37 -13.85
CA ALA A 50 5.56 0.72 -15.25
C ALA A 50 6.71 1.55 -15.85
N LEU A 51 7.28 2.48 -15.08
CA LEU A 51 8.40 3.32 -15.48
C LEU A 51 9.78 2.71 -15.18
N ARG A 52 9.85 1.47 -14.69
CA ARG A 52 11.10 0.76 -14.32
C ARG A 52 11.98 1.54 -13.32
N ARG A 53 11.38 2.34 -12.44
CA ARG A 53 12.06 3.14 -11.42
C ARG A 53 12.22 2.34 -10.13
N VAL A 54 13.28 1.53 -10.06
CA VAL A 54 13.59 0.66 -8.90
C VAL A 54 13.58 1.40 -7.56
N PRO A 55 14.23 2.57 -7.39
CA PRO A 55 14.25 3.23 -6.08
C PRO A 55 12.86 3.69 -5.61
N LEU A 56 12.03 4.17 -6.54
CA LEU A 56 10.66 4.59 -6.21
C LEU A 56 9.77 3.40 -5.86
N ARG A 57 9.99 2.26 -6.53
CA ARG A 57 9.28 1.02 -6.23
C ARG A 57 9.56 0.54 -4.82
N ASP A 58 10.83 0.56 -4.41
CA ASP A 58 11.23 0.05 -3.10
C ASP A 58 10.72 0.97 -1.97
N ILE A 59 10.70 2.30 -2.21
CA ILE A 59 10.06 3.27 -1.30
C ILE A 59 8.54 3.04 -1.22
N ALA A 60 7.86 2.92 -2.35
CA ALA A 60 6.41 2.69 -2.39
C ALA A 60 6.03 1.34 -1.75
N TRP A 61 6.89 0.32 -1.90
CA TRP A 61 6.76 -0.96 -1.21
C TRP A 61 6.88 -0.79 0.30
N ALA A 62 7.93 -0.10 0.78
CA ALA A 62 8.12 0.14 2.20
C ALA A 62 6.95 0.94 2.82
N LEU A 63 6.42 1.93 2.09
CA LEU A 63 5.20 2.65 2.48
C LEU A 63 3.97 1.73 2.54
N GLY A 64 3.85 0.78 1.61
CA GLY A 64 2.79 -0.24 1.63
C GLY A 64 2.89 -1.16 2.84
N VAL A 65 4.10 -1.60 3.20
CA VAL A 65 4.36 -2.37 4.42
C VAL A 65 3.99 -1.55 5.66
N GLY A 66 4.44 -0.29 5.73
CA GLY A 66 4.12 0.62 6.82
C GLY A 66 2.61 0.86 6.96
N TYR A 67 1.89 0.99 5.84
CA TYR A 67 0.43 1.07 5.82
C TYR A 67 -0.19 -0.20 6.40
N GLY A 68 0.31 -1.39 6.05
CA GLY A 68 -0.12 -2.66 6.62
C GLY A 68 0.02 -2.73 8.15
N PHE A 69 1.14 -2.25 8.69
CA PHE A 69 1.30 -2.11 10.15
C PHE A 69 0.28 -1.14 10.77
N GLY A 70 -0.02 -0.03 10.09
CA GLY A 70 -1.07 0.89 10.50
C GLY A 70 -2.44 0.22 10.55
N VAL A 71 -2.77 -0.62 9.56
CA VAL A 71 -4.03 -1.40 9.50
C VAL A 71 -4.11 -2.38 10.66
N VAL A 72 -3.05 -3.16 10.90
CA VAL A 72 -2.97 -4.08 12.05
C VAL A 72 -3.23 -3.32 13.35
N ARG A 73 -2.56 -2.18 13.55
CA ARG A 73 -2.74 -1.36 14.75
C ARG A 73 -4.15 -0.79 14.89
N TRP A 74 -4.81 -0.48 13.77
CA TRP A 74 -6.18 0.04 13.76
C TRP A 74 -7.21 -1.05 14.09
N LEU A 75 -6.94 -2.29 13.69
CA LEU A 75 -7.78 -3.47 13.93
C LEU A 75 -7.45 -4.18 15.26
N ASP A 76 -6.42 -3.73 15.97
CA ASP A 76 -5.97 -4.30 17.24
C ASP A 76 -7.09 -4.17 18.30
N VAL A 77 -7.57 -5.32 18.80
CA VAL A 77 -8.61 -5.42 19.83
C VAL A 77 -8.00 -6.09 21.06
N PRO A 78 -8.17 -5.53 22.27
CA PRO A 78 -7.67 -6.18 23.48
C PRO A 78 -8.39 -7.52 23.71
N VAL A 79 -7.63 -8.60 23.71
CA VAL A 79 -8.14 -9.97 23.92
C VAL A 79 -7.32 -10.69 24.98
N ALA A 80 -8.01 -11.43 25.85
CA ALA A 80 -7.39 -12.25 26.88
C ALA A 80 -6.54 -13.38 26.25
N PRO A 81 -5.45 -13.80 26.91
CA PRO A 81 -4.59 -14.87 26.40
C PRO A 81 -5.38 -16.17 26.20
N GLY A 82 -5.25 -16.79 25.02
CA GLY A 82 -5.98 -18.00 24.67
C GLY A 82 -6.05 -18.25 23.16
N LEU A 83 -6.96 -19.11 22.71
CA LEU A 83 -7.13 -19.40 21.27
C LEU A 83 -7.41 -18.12 20.45
N ALA A 84 -8.21 -17.21 21.00
CA ALA A 84 -8.56 -15.96 20.33
C ALA A 84 -7.35 -15.04 20.11
N SER A 85 -6.37 -14.98 21.04
CA SER A 85 -5.16 -14.18 20.85
C SER A 85 -4.26 -14.75 19.74
N TRP A 86 -4.21 -16.08 19.59
CA TRP A 86 -3.49 -16.73 18.49
C TRP A 86 -4.15 -16.47 17.12
N LEU A 87 -5.48 -16.47 17.07
CA LEU A 87 -6.22 -16.15 15.84
C LEU A 87 -6.00 -14.70 15.40
N LEU A 88 -5.99 -13.75 16.34
CA LEU A 88 -5.65 -12.36 16.05
C LEU A 88 -4.22 -12.21 15.53
N LEU A 89 -3.25 -12.84 16.19
CA LEU A 89 -1.86 -12.81 15.74
C LEU A 89 -1.69 -13.42 14.33
N GLY A 90 -2.43 -14.50 14.04
CA GLY A 90 -2.50 -15.08 12.69
C GLY A 90 -3.13 -14.13 11.68
N ALA A 91 -4.20 -13.42 12.04
CA ALA A 91 -4.83 -12.42 11.18
C ALA A 91 -3.90 -11.24 10.89
N ASP A 92 -3.16 -10.76 11.89
CA ASP A 92 -2.16 -9.70 11.74
C ASP A 92 -1.04 -10.13 10.79
N LEU A 93 -0.52 -11.35 10.97
CA LEU A 93 0.49 -11.91 10.08
C LEU A 93 -0.02 -12.02 8.64
N LEU A 94 -1.25 -12.49 8.43
CA LEU A 94 -1.88 -12.55 7.10
C LEU A 94 -2.05 -11.16 6.49
N CYS A 95 -2.43 -10.16 7.30
CA CYS A 95 -2.54 -8.77 6.87
C CYS A 95 -1.19 -8.24 6.39
N LEU A 96 -0.14 -8.43 7.18
CA LEU A 96 1.22 -8.00 6.81
C LEU A 96 1.73 -8.74 5.57
N LEU A 97 1.49 -10.06 5.47
CA LEU A 97 1.85 -10.86 4.30
C LEU A 97 1.16 -10.33 3.04
N PHE A 98 -0.12 -9.95 3.15
CA PHE A 98 -0.85 -9.36 2.06
C PHE A 98 -0.23 -8.05 1.57
N PHE A 99 0.04 -7.10 2.48
CA PHE A 99 0.61 -5.80 2.11
C PHE A 99 2.08 -5.87 1.68
N ALA A 100 2.87 -6.76 2.26
CA ALA A 100 4.30 -6.88 1.97
C ALA A 100 4.59 -7.70 0.72
N LEU A 101 3.81 -8.75 0.43
CA LEU A 101 4.14 -9.71 -0.62
C LEU A 101 3.04 -9.84 -1.66
N ILE A 102 1.81 -10.16 -1.24
CA ILE A 102 0.73 -10.53 -2.18
C ILE A 102 0.31 -9.34 -3.04
N ALA A 103 -0.04 -8.21 -2.43
CA ALA A 103 -0.48 -7.03 -3.15
C ALA A 103 0.64 -6.46 -4.05
N PRO A 104 1.89 -6.27 -3.59
CA PRO A 104 2.99 -5.83 -4.46
C PRO A 104 3.23 -6.77 -5.66
N ALA A 105 3.17 -8.09 -5.45
CA ALA A 105 3.33 -9.06 -6.53
C ALA A 105 2.20 -8.96 -7.57
N LEU A 106 0.94 -8.85 -7.11
CA LEU A 106 -0.20 -8.67 -8.00
C LEU A 106 -0.13 -7.34 -8.77
N LEU A 107 0.21 -6.25 -8.08
CA LEU A 107 0.39 -4.93 -8.70
C LEU A 107 1.53 -4.95 -9.71
N ALA A 108 2.65 -5.60 -9.41
CA ALA A 108 3.77 -5.74 -10.33
C ALA A 108 3.38 -6.56 -11.57
N LEU A 109 2.62 -7.64 -11.39
CA LEU A 109 2.08 -8.43 -12.50
C LEU A 109 1.15 -7.62 -13.39
N ILE A 110 0.28 -6.80 -12.79
CA ILE A 110 -0.61 -5.89 -13.52
C ILE A 110 0.24 -4.87 -14.29
N ALA A 111 1.14 -4.16 -13.61
CA ALA A 111 2.00 -3.14 -14.22
C ALA A 111 2.87 -3.70 -15.36
N GLY A 112 3.37 -4.94 -15.21
CA GLY A 112 4.15 -5.62 -16.25
C GLY A 112 3.41 -5.81 -17.57
N ARG A 113 2.07 -5.88 -17.56
CA ARG A 113 1.25 -5.95 -18.79
C ARG A 113 1.23 -4.65 -19.57
N TRP A 114 1.48 -3.52 -18.89
CA TRP A 114 1.46 -2.17 -19.47
C TRP A 114 2.87 -1.58 -19.61
N ALA A 115 3.89 -2.29 -19.13
CA ALA A 115 5.26 -1.80 -19.15
C ALA A 115 5.75 -1.71 -20.61
N PRO A 116 6.43 -0.61 -20.97
CA PRO A 116 7.07 -0.49 -22.27
C PRO A 116 8.06 -1.65 -22.46
N LEU A 117 8.24 -2.09 -23.70
CA LEU A 117 9.23 -3.13 -24.01
C LEU A 117 10.59 -2.75 -23.40
N PRO A 118 11.39 -3.73 -22.96
CA PRO A 118 12.75 -3.43 -22.53
C PRO A 118 13.44 -2.65 -23.61
N GLU A 119 13.92 -1.46 -23.24
CA GLU A 119 14.86 -0.72 -24.07
C GLU A 119 15.98 -1.71 -24.36
N SER A 120 16.15 -2.06 -25.63
CA SER A 120 17.24 -2.94 -26.07
C SER A 120 18.48 -2.38 -25.40
N GLU A 121 19.19 -3.20 -24.62
CA GLU A 121 20.55 -2.86 -24.23
C GLU A 121 21.21 -2.35 -25.51
N LEU A 122 21.64 -1.07 -25.49
CA LEU A 122 22.40 -0.48 -26.58
C LEU A 122 23.40 -1.54 -27.01
N PRO A 123 23.56 -1.81 -28.32
CA PRO A 123 24.39 -2.91 -28.78
C PRO A 123 25.73 -2.78 -28.09
N VAL A 124 25.92 -3.58 -27.03
CA VAL A 124 27.16 -3.60 -26.27
C VAL A 124 28.14 -4.00 -27.34
N GLU A 125 29.06 -3.10 -27.67
CA GLU A 125 30.05 -3.33 -28.71
C GLU A 125 30.59 -4.73 -28.45
N ARG A 126 30.27 -5.66 -29.35
CA ARG A 126 30.70 -7.03 -29.18
C ARG A 126 32.22 -6.94 -29.07
N PRO A 127 32.83 -7.52 -28.02
CA PRO A 127 34.28 -7.47 -27.88
C PRO A 127 34.88 -7.91 -29.21
N ALA A 128 35.81 -7.10 -29.73
CA ALA A 128 36.36 -7.29 -31.07
C ALA A 128 36.79 -8.75 -31.25
N SER A 129 36.37 -9.36 -32.36
CA SER A 129 36.70 -10.76 -32.58
C SER A 129 38.22 -10.93 -32.70
N PRO A 130 38.78 -12.12 -32.38
CA PRO A 130 40.21 -12.37 -32.52
C PRO A 130 40.75 -12.04 -33.92
N ASP A 131 39.92 -12.19 -34.95
CA ASP A 131 40.26 -11.86 -36.34
C ASP A 131 40.28 -10.35 -36.62
N GLN A 132 39.48 -9.55 -35.89
CA GLN A 132 39.51 -8.09 -35.97
C GLN A 132 40.75 -7.53 -35.27
N LEU A 133 41.14 -8.12 -34.13
CA LEU A 133 42.36 -7.77 -33.40
C LEU A 133 43.63 -8.10 -34.21
N ARG A 134 43.65 -9.22 -34.95
CA ARG A 134 44.78 -9.58 -35.83
C ARG A 134 44.97 -8.63 -37.00
N ARG A 135 43.90 -8.01 -37.52
CA ARG A 135 43.98 -7.02 -38.61
C ARG A 135 44.48 -5.65 -38.14
N TRP A 136 44.48 -5.42 -36.83
CA TRP A 136 44.96 -4.20 -36.19
C TRP A 136 46.44 -4.28 -35.79
N ALA A 137 47.13 -5.39 -36.11
CA ALA A 137 48.57 -5.46 -35.96
C ALA A 137 49.22 -4.32 -36.76
N PRO A 138 50.25 -3.63 -36.22
CA PRO A 138 50.95 -2.58 -36.95
C PRO A 138 51.45 -3.16 -38.27
N ARG A 139 51.17 -2.47 -39.38
CA ARG A 139 51.89 -2.75 -40.63
C ARG A 139 53.29 -2.18 -40.46
N ASP A 140 54.25 -3.05 -40.20
CA ASP A 140 55.66 -2.77 -40.43
C ASP A 140 55.92 -2.51 -41.93
#